data_AF-A0A9D2NQS1-F1
#
_entry.id   AF-A0A9D2NQS1-F1
#
_cell.length_a   1.000
_cell.length_b   1.000
_cell.length_c   1.000
_cell.angle_alpha   90.00
_cell.angle_beta   90.00
_cell.angle_gamma   90.00
#
_symmetry.space_group_name_H-M   'P 1'
#
loop_
_entity.id
_entity.type
_entity.pdbx_description
1 polymer ?
#
loop_
_entity_poly.entity_id
_entity_poly.type
_entity_poly.pdbx_seq_one_letter_code
_entity_poly.pdbx_strand_id
1 'polypeptide(L)'
;ALRDAVQAAQDAVDDPEADADQLKAANKAMTKAAQELWEIVTKAELEALIESANGYLDGNYTEESLEALQTAITAAQAAANNDDATTAEVTEAITNLANAIAALESITLDTSALAHEIELVTEMVANIDDYVPSTVEGLADKLADAQAAMNAMTQEEIDAATATLREARLNARTKADVSALEELIAYVNSLELSAYTSASAQPVIQNLARAKAMLANAEVTQEEVNDMVETLRASVDDLVEVSVESTTTTDSDTTNTAAAMQTGMFAGLLAVSAGLILMMRRRRTTK
;
A
#
# COMPACT_ATOMS: atom_id res chain seq x y z
N ALA A 1 -26.36 -57.09 15.48
CA ALA A 1 -26.82 -56.84 16.87
C ALA A 1 -28.32 -56.51 16.92
N LEU A 2 -28.78 -55.28 16.62
CA LEU A 2 -30.21 -54.94 16.75
C LEU A 2 -31.11 -55.73 15.79
N ARG A 3 -30.74 -55.88 14.51
CA ARG A 3 -31.51 -56.71 13.55
C ARG A 3 -31.66 -58.15 14.02
N ASP A 4 -30.58 -58.71 14.56
CA ASP A 4 -30.57 -60.09 15.09
C ASP A 4 -31.42 -60.20 16.37
N ALA A 5 -31.39 -59.18 17.24
CA ALA A 5 -32.22 -59.13 18.45
C ALA A 5 -33.71 -58.95 18.13
N VAL A 6 -34.04 -58.17 17.09
CA VAL A 6 -35.42 -58.04 16.58
C VAL A 6 -35.89 -59.35 15.96
N GLN A 7 -35.06 -60.01 15.17
CA GLN A 7 -35.40 -61.32 14.61
C GLN A 7 -35.62 -62.37 15.71
N ALA A 8 -34.75 -62.41 16.72
CA ALA A 8 -34.91 -63.31 17.86
C ALA A 8 -36.18 -63.03 18.68
N ALA A 9 -36.58 -61.75 18.80
CA ALA A 9 -37.86 -61.39 19.41
C ALA A 9 -39.07 -61.80 18.56
N GLN A 10 -38.96 -61.70 17.23
CA GLN A 10 -39.99 -62.16 16.31
C GLN A 10 -40.16 -63.68 16.36
N ASP A 11 -39.06 -64.42 16.30
CA ASP A 11 -39.06 -65.90 16.39
C ASP A 11 -39.68 -66.37 17.72
N ALA A 12 -39.40 -65.68 18.84
CA ALA A 12 -39.97 -66.00 20.14
C ALA A 12 -41.49 -65.69 20.24
N VAL A 13 -42.01 -64.76 19.44
CA VAL A 13 -43.45 -64.45 19.39
C VAL A 13 -44.20 -65.41 18.47
N ASP A 14 -43.54 -65.89 17.41
CA ASP A 14 -44.12 -66.79 16.41
C ASP A 14 -44.11 -68.27 16.85
N ASP A 15 -43.37 -68.61 17.93
CA ASP A 15 -43.34 -69.94 18.53
C ASP A 15 -44.55 -70.17 19.47
N PRO A 16 -45.47 -71.10 19.14
CA PRO A 16 -46.66 -71.38 19.95
C PRO A 16 -46.35 -72.05 21.30
N GLU A 17 -45.14 -72.56 21.51
CA GLU A 17 -44.70 -73.18 22.77
C GLU A 17 -43.84 -72.23 23.63
N ALA A 18 -43.61 -70.99 23.18
CA ALA A 18 -42.78 -70.03 23.91
C ALA A 18 -43.41 -69.63 25.26
N ASP A 19 -42.60 -69.71 26.32
CA ASP A 19 -42.99 -69.31 27.66
C ASP A 19 -42.69 -67.84 27.96
N ALA A 20 -43.21 -67.37 29.11
CA ALA A 20 -43.09 -65.98 29.53
C ALA A 20 -41.63 -65.53 29.79
N ASP A 21 -40.72 -66.45 30.11
CA ASP A 21 -39.33 -66.11 30.41
C ASP A 21 -38.50 -65.98 29.12
N GLN A 22 -38.81 -66.79 28.09
CA GLN A 22 -38.25 -66.62 26.75
C GLN A 22 -38.62 -65.25 26.14
N LEU A 23 -39.88 -64.84 26.26
CA LEU A 23 -40.33 -63.51 25.79
C LEU A 23 -39.64 -62.35 26.53
N LYS A 24 -39.45 -62.46 27.86
CA LYS A 24 -38.70 -61.46 28.65
C LYS A 24 -37.24 -61.38 28.22
N ALA A 25 -36.60 -62.52 27.96
CA ALA A 25 -35.20 -62.57 27.55
C ALA A 25 -34.99 -61.90 26.19
N ALA A 26 -35.87 -62.18 25.21
CA ALA A 26 -35.82 -61.55 23.90
C ALA A 26 -36.06 -60.04 23.97
N ASN A 27 -37.02 -59.59 24.79
CA ASN A 27 -37.28 -58.17 25.01
C ASN A 27 -36.08 -57.46 25.69
N LYS A 28 -35.45 -58.12 26.66
CA LYS A 28 -34.21 -57.62 27.30
C LYS A 28 -33.06 -57.51 26.29
N ALA A 29 -32.87 -58.51 25.43
CA ALA A 29 -31.84 -58.50 24.39
C ALA A 29 -32.09 -57.39 23.35
N MET A 30 -33.34 -57.21 22.92
CA MET A 30 -33.73 -56.13 22.01
C MET A 30 -33.53 -54.75 22.65
N THR A 31 -33.91 -54.58 23.91
CA THR A 31 -33.69 -53.33 24.67
C THR A 31 -32.20 -53.03 24.82
N LYS A 32 -31.38 -54.02 25.16
CA LYS A 32 -29.92 -53.88 25.23
C LYS A 32 -29.32 -53.48 23.88
N ALA A 33 -29.70 -54.17 22.81
CA ALA A 33 -29.20 -53.88 21.47
C ALA A 33 -29.66 -52.50 20.95
N ALA A 34 -30.82 -52.00 21.40
CA ALA A 34 -31.28 -50.65 21.10
C ALA A 34 -30.51 -49.58 21.89
N GLN A 35 -30.19 -49.85 23.17
CA GLN A 35 -29.35 -48.97 24.00
C GLN A 35 -27.92 -48.88 23.47
N GLU A 36 -27.30 -50.01 23.13
CA GLU A 36 -25.96 -50.06 22.53
C GLU A 36 -25.90 -49.30 21.19
N LEU A 37 -26.97 -49.37 20.38
CA LEU A 37 -27.05 -48.59 19.15
C LEU A 37 -27.04 -47.08 19.43
N TRP A 38 -27.74 -46.65 20.47
CA TRP A 38 -27.77 -45.24 20.87
C TRP A 38 -26.41 -44.76 21.39
N GLU A 39 -25.70 -45.58 22.19
CA GLU A 39 -24.33 -45.30 22.65
C GLU A 39 -23.32 -45.22 21.50
N ILE A 40 -23.44 -46.09 20.49
CA ILE A 40 -22.58 -46.04 19.30
C ILE A 40 -22.79 -44.74 18.52
N VAL A 41 -24.04 -44.31 18.32
CA VAL A 41 -24.36 -43.07 17.58
C VAL A 41 -23.80 -41.86 18.33
N THR A 42 -23.97 -41.78 19.65
CA THR A 42 -23.46 -40.63 20.43
C THR A 42 -21.95 -40.57 20.47
N LYS A 43 -21.24 -41.72 20.53
CA LYS A 43 -19.77 -41.75 20.44
C LYS A 43 -19.27 -41.32 19.05
N ALA A 44 -19.93 -41.72 17.97
CA ALA A 44 -19.57 -41.26 16.63
C ALA A 44 -19.76 -39.74 16.45
N GLU A 45 -20.84 -39.18 17.02
CA GLU A 45 -21.07 -37.74 17.05
C GLU A 45 -20.02 -37.01 17.90
N LEU A 46 -19.67 -37.55 19.06
CA LEU A 46 -18.63 -37.00 19.94
C LEU A 46 -17.25 -37.02 19.26
N GLU A 47 -16.87 -38.11 18.60
CA GLU A 47 -15.61 -38.23 17.83
C GLU A 47 -15.55 -37.20 16.70
N ALA A 48 -16.63 -37.03 15.93
CA ALA A 48 -16.71 -36.02 14.89
C ALA A 48 -16.60 -34.60 15.46
N LEU A 49 -17.21 -34.33 16.63
CA LEU A 49 -17.09 -33.04 17.29
C LEU A 49 -15.69 -32.79 17.83
N ILE A 50 -15.01 -33.82 18.36
CA ILE A 50 -13.59 -33.75 18.76
C ILE A 50 -12.71 -33.40 17.56
N GLU A 51 -12.92 -34.03 16.40
CA GLU A 51 -12.18 -33.71 15.18
C GLU A 51 -12.40 -32.25 14.77
N SER A 52 -13.67 -31.79 14.75
CA SER A 52 -13.97 -30.39 14.46
C SER A 52 -13.35 -29.44 15.48
N ALA A 53 -13.38 -29.77 16.77
CA ALA A 53 -12.83 -28.96 17.86
C ALA A 53 -11.31 -28.79 17.72
N ASN A 54 -10.58 -29.87 17.40
CA ASN A 54 -9.14 -29.80 17.18
C ASN A 54 -8.76 -28.83 16.06
N GLY A 55 -9.60 -28.70 15.03
CA GLY A 55 -9.39 -27.74 13.94
C GLY A 55 -9.41 -26.26 14.36
N TYR A 56 -9.97 -25.93 15.52
CA TYR A 56 -9.98 -24.55 16.04
C TYR A 56 -8.72 -24.19 16.84
N LEU A 57 -7.93 -25.18 17.28
CA LEU A 57 -6.74 -24.95 18.12
C LEU A 57 -5.64 -24.17 17.41
N ASP A 58 -5.60 -24.23 16.08
CA ASP A 58 -4.67 -23.48 15.23
C ASP A 58 -5.22 -22.11 14.78
N GLY A 59 -6.38 -21.69 15.30
CA GLY A 59 -7.05 -20.44 14.93
C GLY A 59 -6.58 -19.21 15.73
N ASN A 60 -6.92 -18.01 15.24
CA ASN A 60 -6.62 -16.74 15.91
C ASN A 60 -7.65 -16.44 17.01
N TYR A 61 -7.56 -17.17 18.12
CA TYR A 61 -8.40 -16.99 19.31
C TYR A 61 -7.55 -16.61 20.53
N THR A 62 -8.19 -16.08 21.56
CA THR A 62 -7.51 -15.74 22.82
C THR A 62 -6.96 -16.99 23.49
N GLU A 63 -5.81 -16.86 24.15
CA GLU A 63 -5.15 -17.97 24.87
C GLU A 63 -6.09 -18.63 25.88
N GLU A 64 -6.85 -17.83 26.64
CA GLU A 64 -7.83 -18.32 27.62
C GLU A 64 -8.93 -19.19 26.97
N SER A 65 -9.47 -18.75 25.83
CA SER A 65 -10.54 -19.51 25.15
C SER A 65 -10.02 -20.79 24.47
N LEU A 66 -8.78 -20.77 23.98
CA LEU A 66 -8.10 -21.97 23.46
C LEU A 66 -7.77 -22.97 24.58
N GLU A 67 -7.33 -22.52 25.74
CA GLU A 67 -7.07 -23.38 26.91
C GLU A 67 -8.38 -24.05 27.40
N ALA A 68 -9.48 -23.30 27.42
CA ALA A 68 -10.81 -23.83 27.73
C ALA A 68 -11.25 -24.89 26.71
N LEU A 69 -11.04 -24.65 25.41
CA LEU A 69 -11.32 -25.62 24.35
C LEU A 69 -10.46 -26.89 24.48
N GLN A 70 -9.15 -26.74 24.71
CA GLN A 70 -8.23 -27.87 24.90
C GLN A 70 -8.63 -28.75 26.09
N THR A 71 -9.09 -28.11 27.17
CA THR A 71 -9.62 -28.82 28.35
C THR A 71 -10.88 -29.60 28.01
N ALA A 72 -11.82 -29.01 27.27
CA ALA A 72 -13.04 -29.68 26.84
C ALA A 72 -12.77 -30.84 25.86
N ILE A 73 -11.82 -30.67 24.93
CA ILE A 73 -11.35 -31.73 24.01
C ILE A 73 -10.81 -32.92 24.82
N THR A 74 -9.98 -32.65 25.83
CA THR A 74 -9.39 -33.70 26.67
C THR A 74 -10.47 -34.49 27.43
N ALA A 75 -11.46 -33.79 28.01
CA ALA A 75 -12.59 -34.44 28.69
C ALA A 75 -13.45 -35.26 27.72
N ALA A 76 -13.70 -34.73 26.52
CA ALA A 76 -14.43 -35.41 25.47
C ALA A 76 -13.72 -36.68 24.99
N GLN A 77 -12.40 -36.62 24.79
CA GLN A 77 -11.58 -37.80 24.45
C GLN A 77 -11.62 -38.85 25.56
N ALA A 78 -11.61 -38.44 26.83
CA ALA A 78 -11.73 -39.37 27.95
C ALA A 78 -13.10 -40.11 27.95
N ALA A 79 -14.19 -39.40 27.67
CA ALA A 79 -15.53 -39.99 27.56
C ALA A 79 -15.65 -40.92 26.34
N ALA A 80 -15.08 -40.54 25.19
CA ALA A 80 -15.08 -41.36 23.98
C ALA A 80 -14.32 -42.69 24.19
N ASN A 81 -13.16 -42.63 24.84
CA ASN A 81 -12.30 -43.79 25.12
C ASN A 81 -12.77 -44.69 26.28
N ASN A 82 -13.79 -44.26 27.05
CA ASN A 82 -14.32 -45.06 28.14
C ASN A 82 -15.40 -46.04 27.60
N ASP A 83 -15.06 -47.32 27.53
CA ASP A 83 -15.97 -48.38 27.06
C ASP A 83 -17.25 -48.49 27.90
N ASP A 84 -17.20 -48.10 29.18
CA ASP A 84 -18.33 -48.12 30.12
C ASP A 84 -19.03 -46.75 30.26
N ALA A 85 -18.71 -45.77 29.40
CA ALA A 85 -19.33 -44.44 29.45
C ALA A 85 -20.84 -44.52 29.25
N THR A 86 -21.59 -43.94 30.19
CA THR A 86 -23.03 -43.80 30.11
C THR A 86 -23.41 -42.76 29.06
N THR A 87 -24.63 -42.83 28.54
CA THR A 87 -25.08 -41.82 27.58
C THR A 87 -25.18 -40.42 28.18
N ALA A 88 -25.37 -40.30 29.49
CA ALA A 88 -25.33 -39.02 30.18
C ALA A 88 -23.93 -38.40 30.11
N GLU A 89 -22.87 -39.18 30.37
CA GLU A 89 -21.48 -38.73 30.29
C GLU A 89 -21.09 -38.34 28.86
N VAL A 90 -21.51 -39.12 27.85
CA VAL A 90 -21.25 -38.78 26.44
C VAL A 90 -21.99 -37.50 26.04
N THR A 91 -23.26 -37.35 26.44
CA THR A 91 -24.05 -36.14 26.15
C THR A 91 -23.47 -34.90 26.84
N GLU A 92 -22.98 -35.05 28.07
CA GLU A 92 -22.30 -33.99 28.80
C GLU A 92 -21.00 -33.58 28.11
N ALA A 93 -20.19 -34.55 27.66
CA ALA A 93 -18.98 -34.28 26.88
C ALA A 93 -19.26 -33.52 25.59
N ILE A 94 -20.28 -33.93 24.81
CA ILE A 94 -20.72 -33.21 23.61
C ILE A 94 -21.13 -31.78 23.96
N THR A 95 -21.93 -31.59 25.00
CA THR A 95 -22.43 -30.27 25.43
C THR A 95 -21.28 -29.36 25.86
N ASN A 96 -20.36 -29.86 26.67
CA ASN A 96 -19.21 -29.11 27.14
C ASN A 96 -18.29 -28.69 25.98
N LEU A 97 -18.06 -29.60 25.03
CA LEU A 97 -17.25 -29.31 23.85
C LEU A 97 -17.91 -28.27 22.93
N ALA A 98 -19.21 -28.40 22.67
CA ALA A 98 -19.97 -27.42 21.91
C ALA A 98 -19.98 -26.04 22.57
N ASN A 99 -20.13 -25.98 23.90
CA ASN A 99 -20.06 -24.73 24.65
C ASN A 99 -18.67 -24.10 24.59
N ALA A 100 -17.60 -24.89 24.68
CA ALA A 100 -16.23 -24.39 24.58
C ALA A 100 -15.95 -23.82 23.18
N ILE A 101 -16.40 -24.49 22.11
CA ILE A 101 -16.33 -23.98 20.74
C ILE A 101 -17.11 -22.66 20.61
N ALA A 102 -18.33 -22.60 21.16
CA ALA A 102 -19.15 -21.39 21.13
C ALA A 102 -18.58 -20.22 21.97
N ALA A 103 -17.74 -20.52 22.96
CA ALA A 103 -17.06 -19.57 23.83
C ALA A 103 -15.69 -19.13 23.30
N LEU A 104 -15.25 -19.63 22.14
CA LEU A 104 -14.03 -19.15 21.49
C LEU A 104 -14.13 -17.64 21.22
N GLU A 105 -13.11 -16.91 21.66
CA GLU A 105 -13.04 -15.45 21.49
C GLU A 105 -11.95 -15.13 20.49
N SER A 106 -12.33 -14.57 19.34
CA SER A 106 -11.37 -14.24 18.29
C SER A 106 -10.50 -13.06 18.68
N ILE A 107 -9.21 -13.11 18.34
CA ILE A 107 -8.34 -11.95 18.42
C ILE A 107 -8.72 -10.99 17.29
N THR A 108 -9.19 -9.79 17.63
CA THR A 108 -9.41 -8.72 16.65
C THR A 108 -8.13 -7.92 16.49
N LEU A 109 -7.46 -8.06 15.34
CA LEU A 109 -6.30 -7.25 14.99
C LEU A 109 -6.75 -5.91 14.41
N ASP A 110 -6.06 -4.82 14.77
CA ASP A 110 -6.34 -3.49 14.24
C ASP A 110 -5.50 -3.25 12.99
N THR A 111 -6.15 -3.32 11.82
CA THR A 111 -5.53 -3.05 10.52
C THR A 111 -5.80 -1.64 10.00
N SER A 112 -6.48 -0.78 10.77
CA SER A 112 -6.95 0.53 10.29
C SER A 112 -5.81 1.45 9.85
N ALA A 113 -4.72 1.47 10.62
CA ALA A 113 -3.53 2.25 10.28
C ALA A 113 -2.87 1.72 9.00
N LEU A 114 -2.71 0.40 8.87
CA LEU A 114 -2.14 -0.23 7.68
C LEU A 114 -3.00 0.05 6.44
N ALA A 115 -4.33 -0.06 6.58
CA ALA A 115 -5.30 0.22 5.51
C ALA A 115 -5.17 1.63 4.98
N HIS A 116 -5.06 2.60 5.88
CA HIS A 116 -4.89 4.00 5.51
C HIS A 116 -3.56 4.23 4.77
N GLU A 117 -2.47 3.60 5.20
CA GLU A 117 -1.19 3.74 4.50
C GLU A 117 -1.17 3.09 3.12
N ILE A 118 -1.82 1.95 2.96
CA ILE A 118 -1.99 1.29 1.66
C ILE A 118 -2.78 2.19 0.72
N GLU A 119 -3.86 2.83 1.18
CA GLU A 119 -4.64 3.77 0.37
C GLU A 119 -3.77 4.93 -0.14
N LEU A 120 -3.05 5.61 0.76
CA LEU A 120 -2.20 6.74 0.41
C LEU A 120 -1.09 6.34 -0.57
N VAL A 121 -0.40 5.22 -0.30
CA VAL A 121 0.72 4.78 -1.15
C VAL A 121 0.23 4.22 -2.49
N THR A 122 -0.97 3.64 -2.55
CA THR A 122 -1.59 3.24 -3.83
C THR A 122 -1.78 4.43 -4.75
N GLU A 123 -2.27 5.56 -4.23
CA GLU A 123 -2.41 6.80 -5.01
C GLU A 123 -1.04 7.34 -5.46
N MET A 124 -0.02 7.25 -4.60
CA MET A 124 1.34 7.67 -4.97
C MET A 124 1.94 6.79 -6.07
N VAL A 125 1.73 5.48 -6.02
CA VAL A 125 2.19 4.55 -7.06
C VAL A 125 1.46 4.79 -8.39
N ALA A 126 0.18 5.17 -8.35
CA ALA A 126 -0.57 5.55 -9.55
C ALA A 126 -0.01 6.81 -10.22
N ASN A 127 0.57 7.73 -9.44
CA ASN A 127 1.17 8.98 -9.91
C ASN A 127 2.70 9.00 -9.70
N ILE A 128 3.36 7.85 -9.85
CA ILE A 128 4.78 7.68 -9.50
C ILE A 128 5.71 8.61 -10.29
N ASP A 129 5.28 9.00 -11.50
CA ASP A 129 6.01 9.90 -12.39
C ASP A 129 6.08 11.35 -11.86
N ASP A 130 5.27 11.73 -10.88
CA ASP A 130 5.34 13.04 -10.22
C ASP A 130 6.43 13.11 -9.15
N TYR A 131 7.06 11.98 -8.83
CA TYR A 131 8.07 11.85 -7.79
C TYR A 131 9.49 11.73 -8.35
N VAL A 132 10.46 12.10 -7.52
CA VAL A 132 11.90 11.93 -7.81
C VAL A 132 12.22 10.44 -7.77
N PRO A 133 12.71 9.83 -8.88
CA PRO A 133 12.86 8.39 -9.00
C PRO A 133 13.63 7.72 -7.86
N SER A 134 14.75 8.31 -7.44
CA SER A 134 15.57 7.79 -6.32
C SER A 134 14.82 7.71 -4.98
N THR A 135 13.80 8.54 -4.77
CA THR A 135 13.07 8.63 -3.50
C THR A 135 11.89 7.67 -3.38
N VAL A 136 11.49 7.06 -4.49
CA VAL A 136 10.37 6.12 -4.58
C VAL A 136 10.79 4.74 -5.06
N GLU A 137 12.09 4.48 -5.12
CA GLU A 137 12.64 3.18 -5.44
C GLU A 137 12.11 2.11 -4.46
N GLY A 138 11.53 1.03 -5.01
CA GLY A 138 10.96 -0.05 -4.23
C GLY A 138 9.65 0.29 -3.49
N LEU A 139 9.03 1.45 -3.73
CA LEU A 139 7.76 1.82 -3.08
C LEU A 139 6.63 0.83 -3.41
N ALA A 140 6.58 0.34 -4.66
CA ALA A 140 5.59 -0.65 -5.09
C ALA A 140 5.75 -2.00 -4.39
N ASP A 141 7.00 -2.45 -4.14
CA ASP A 141 7.26 -3.69 -3.43
C ASP A 141 6.83 -3.57 -1.96
N LYS A 142 7.14 -2.45 -1.31
CA LYS A 142 6.68 -2.16 0.06
C LYS A 142 5.16 -2.09 0.19
N LEU A 143 4.49 -1.58 -0.84
CA LEU A 143 3.03 -1.59 -0.91
C LEU A 143 2.49 -3.03 -1.00
N ALA A 144 3.11 -3.89 -1.81
CA ALA A 144 2.73 -5.29 -1.91
C ALA A 144 2.94 -6.05 -0.59
N ASP A 145 4.07 -5.83 0.08
CA ASP A 145 4.36 -6.41 1.41
C ASP A 145 3.31 -5.96 2.44
N ALA A 146 2.94 -4.68 2.44
CA ALA A 146 1.90 -4.15 3.30
C ALA A 146 0.52 -4.77 3.01
N GLN A 147 0.16 -4.98 1.74
CA GLN A 147 -1.07 -5.66 1.36
C GLN A 147 -1.10 -7.12 1.83
N ALA A 148 0.04 -7.82 1.82
CA ALA A 148 0.14 -9.17 2.37
C ALA A 148 -0.07 -9.18 3.90
N ALA A 149 0.50 -8.20 4.60
CA ALA A 149 0.39 -8.04 6.05
C ALA A 149 -1.04 -7.77 6.56
N MET A 150 -2.00 -7.47 5.69
CA MET A 150 -3.43 -7.43 6.05
C MET A 150 -3.97 -8.77 6.55
N ASN A 151 -3.30 -9.87 6.21
CA ASN A 151 -3.64 -11.22 6.65
C ASN A 151 -2.64 -11.75 7.69
N ALA A 152 -1.87 -10.87 8.34
CA ALA A 152 -0.93 -11.26 9.37
C ALA A 152 -1.63 -11.89 10.58
N MET A 153 -0.90 -12.72 11.33
CA MET A 153 -1.44 -13.43 12.49
C MET A 153 -1.29 -12.62 13.78
N THR A 154 -0.42 -11.60 13.77
CA THR A 154 -0.09 -10.82 14.97
C THR A 154 -0.20 -9.31 14.72
N GLN A 155 -0.47 -8.55 15.77
CA GLN A 155 -0.49 -7.09 15.70
C GLN A 155 0.91 -6.52 15.42
N GLU A 156 1.96 -7.17 15.92
CA GLU A 156 3.35 -6.74 15.70
C GLU A 156 3.73 -6.73 14.22
N GLU A 157 3.31 -7.75 13.47
CA GLU A 157 3.52 -7.82 12.01
C GLU A 157 2.78 -6.70 11.27
N ILE A 158 1.54 -6.40 11.68
CA ILE A 158 0.74 -5.31 11.11
C ILE A 158 1.39 -3.96 11.39
N ASP A 159 1.84 -3.73 12.62
CA ASP A 159 2.47 -2.49 13.04
C ASP A 159 3.81 -2.29 12.33
N ALA A 160 4.60 -3.36 12.17
CA ALA A 160 5.87 -3.33 11.44
C ALA A 160 5.68 -3.01 9.94
N ALA A 161 4.69 -3.62 9.29
CA ALA A 161 4.34 -3.31 7.90
C ALA A 161 3.86 -1.86 7.75
N THR A 162 3.05 -1.39 8.70
CA THR A 162 2.56 0.00 8.75
C THR A 162 3.73 0.98 8.86
N ALA A 163 4.68 0.73 9.77
CA ALA A 163 5.84 1.57 9.95
C ALA A 163 6.73 1.62 8.69
N THR A 164 6.98 0.48 8.07
CA THR A 164 7.79 0.35 6.85
C THR A 164 7.17 1.13 5.69
N LEU A 165 5.87 0.97 5.46
CA LEU A 165 5.17 1.67 4.38
C LEU A 165 5.11 3.18 4.65
N ARG A 166 4.90 3.57 5.91
CA ARG A 166 4.90 4.98 6.33
C ARG A 166 6.24 5.64 6.11
N GLU A 167 7.34 5.00 6.49
CA GLU A 167 8.69 5.52 6.25
C GLU A 167 8.94 5.75 4.75
N ALA A 168 8.62 4.76 3.91
CA ALA A 168 8.78 4.89 2.46
C ALA A 168 7.97 6.06 1.89
N ARG A 169 6.71 6.21 2.33
CA ARG A 169 5.86 7.35 1.97
C ARG A 169 6.49 8.69 2.36
N LEU A 170 7.03 8.78 3.58
CA LEU A 170 7.62 10.01 4.12
C LEU A 170 8.95 10.38 3.45
N ASN A 171 9.64 9.41 2.83
CA ASN A 171 10.87 9.64 2.07
C ASN A 171 10.61 10.11 0.63
N ALA A 172 9.48 9.72 0.02
CA ALA A 172 9.12 10.13 -1.34
C ALA A 172 9.09 11.66 -1.48
N ARG A 173 9.76 12.21 -2.52
CA ARG A 173 9.79 13.64 -2.84
C ARG A 173 9.18 13.87 -4.22
N THR A 174 8.37 14.92 -4.37
CA THR A 174 7.86 15.34 -5.68
C THR A 174 8.97 15.97 -6.51
N LYS A 175 8.88 15.87 -7.83
CA LYS A 175 9.80 16.55 -8.76
C LYS A 175 9.75 18.07 -8.57
N ALA A 176 10.87 18.74 -8.89
CA ALA A 176 10.92 20.20 -8.93
C ALA A 176 10.00 20.75 -10.03
N ASP A 177 9.40 21.91 -9.77
CA ASP A 177 8.68 22.68 -10.78
C ASP A 177 9.68 23.41 -11.68
N VAL A 178 9.69 23.03 -12.95
CA VAL A 178 10.58 23.56 -13.99
C VAL A 178 9.93 24.59 -14.90
N SER A 179 8.65 24.93 -14.68
CA SER A 179 7.85 25.75 -15.62
C SER A 179 8.50 27.11 -15.90
N ALA A 180 9.05 27.77 -14.88
CA ALA A 180 9.73 29.06 -15.02
C ALA A 180 11.03 28.96 -15.84
N LEU A 181 11.75 27.84 -15.68
CA LEU A 181 12.97 27.58 -16.44
C LEU A 181 12.66 27.30 -17.90
N GLU A 182 11.61 26.52 -18.18
CA GLU A 182 11.13 26.26 -19.53
C GLU A 182 10.70 27.55 -20.25
N GLU A 183 9.97 28.43 -19.57
CA GLU A 183 9.57 29.74 -20.12
C GLU A 183 10.78 30.61 -20.44
N LEU A 184 11.77 30.68 -19.54
CA LEU A 184 12.99 31.46 -19.77
C LEU A 184 13.82 30.88 -20.92
N ILE A 185 13.95 29.55 -21.02
CA ILE A 185 14.60 28.89 -22.15
C ILE A 185 13.89 29.23 -23.47
N ALA A 186 12.56 29.22 -23.50
CA ALA A 186 11.78 29.57 -24.68
C ALA A 186 12.04 31.03 -25.10
N TYR A 187 12.05 31.95 -24.13
CA TYR A 187 12.40 33.35 -24.38
C TYR A 187 13.81 33.49 -24.96
N VAL A 188 14.82 32.86 -24.35
CA VAL A 188 16.20 32.90 -24.84
C VAL A 188 16.34 32.32 -26.25
N ASN A 189 15.65 31.22 -26.57
CA ASN A 189 15.66 30.66 -27.93
C ASN A 189 14.99 31.59 -28.97
N SER A 190 14.15 32.53 -28.55
CA SER A 190 13.53 33.52 -29.43
C SER A 190 14.43 34.73 -29.71
N LEU A 191 15.51 34.91 -28.92
CA LEU A 191 16.45 36.01 -29.10
C LEU A 191 17.33 35.78 -30.34
N GLU A 192 17.49 36.82 -31.14
CA GLU A 192 18.49 36.84 -32.21
C GLU A 192 19.86 37.17 -31.63
N LEU A 193 20.58 36.15 -31.14
CA LEU A 193 21.88 36.35 -30.48
C LEU A 193 22.96 36.99 -31.37
N SER A 194 22.80 36.98 -32.70
CA SER A 194 23.68 37.71 -33.63
C SER A 194 23.57 39.24 -33.53
N ALA A 195 22.50 39.76 -32.93
CA ALA A 195 22.36 41.19 -32.65
C ALA A 195 23.21 41.65 -31.45
N TYR A 196 23.83 40.72 -30.71
CA TYR A 196 24.60 41.00 -29.50
C TYR A 196 26.08 40.67 -29.67
N THR A 197 26.93 41.31 -28.86
CA THR A 197 28.36 41.05 -28.87
C THR A 197 28.65 39.62 -28.42
N SER A 198 29.62 38.97 -29.07
CA SER A 198 29.98 37.58 -28.76
C SER A 198 30.41 37.39 -27.29
N ALA A 199 31.01 38.41 -26.66
CA ALA A 199 31.40 38.35 -25.26
C ALA A 199 30.18 38.26 -24.31
N SER A 200 29.14 39.05 -24.58
CA SER A 200 27.91 39.04 -23.77
C SER A 200 26.98 37.86 -24.08
N ALA A 201 26.98 37.36 -25.32
CA ALA A 201 26.17 36.20 -25.71
C ALA A 201 26.73 34.86 -25.19
N GLN A 202 28.04 34.77 -24.97
CA GLN A 202 28.71 33.52 -24.59
C GLN A 202 28.21 32.93 -23.25
N PRO A 203 28.01 33.71 -22.16
CA PRO A 203 27.38 33.24 -20.93
C PRO A 203 25.96 32.71 -21.15
N VAL A 204 25.14 33.41 -21.94
CA VAL A 204 23.76 32.98 -22.26
C VAL A 204 23.76 31.61 -22.94
N ILE A 205 24.64 31.39 -23.92
CA ILE A 205 24.76 30.09 -24.61
C ILE A 205 25.14 28.96 -23.64
N GLN A 206 26.07 29.21 -22.72
CA GLN A 206 26.51 28.22 -21.74
C GLN A 206 25.41 27.90 -20.73
N ASN A 207 24.76 28.93 -20.18
CA ASN A 207 23.69 28.78 -19.20
C ASN A 207 22.46 28.12 -19.84
N LEU A 208 22.13 28.43 -21.10
CA LEU A 208 21.09 27.76 -21.86
C LEU A 208 21.38 26.25 -22.00
N ALA A 209 22.63 25.87 -22.27
CA ALA A 209 23.01 24.46 -22.35
C ALA A 209 22.88 23.74 -20.99
N ARG A 210 23.30 24.39 -19.89
CA ARG A 210 23.14 23.86 -18.53
C ARG A 210 21.67 23.72 -18.15
N ALA A 211 20.86 24.74 -18.43
CA ALA A 211 19.42 24.73 -18.19
C ALA A 211 18.72 23.58 -18.95
N LYS A 212 19.07 23.36 -20.22
CA LYS A 212 18.55 22.23 -21.01
C LYS A 212 18.97 20.87 -20.44
N ALA A 213 20.21 20.74 -19.95
CA ALA A 213 20.67 19.52 -19.29
C ALA A 213 19.92 19.26 -17.98
N MET A 214 19.60 20.33 -17.23
CA MET A 214 18.82 20.27 -15.99
C MET A 214 17.39 19.78 -16.24
N LEU A 215 16.71 20.26 -17.29
CA LEU A 215 15.37 19.77 -17.66
C LEU A 215 15.32 18.27 -18.01
N ALA A 216 16.43 17.71 -18.46
CA ALA A 216 16.54 16.27 -18.77
C ALA A 216 16.84 15.42 -17.52
N ASN A 217 17.17 16.03 -16.39
CA ASN A 217 17.50 15.33 -15.15
C ASN A 217 16.29 15.28 -14.22
N ALA A 218 15.75 14.08 -13.98
CA ALA A 218 14.61 13.88 -13.08
C ALA A 218 14.94 14.01 -11.58
N GLU A 219 16.23 14.14 -11.23
CA GLU A 219 16.73 14.22 -9.86
C GLU A 219 16.97 15.67 -9.39
N VAL A 220 16.64 16.66 -10.22
CA VAL A 220 16.91 18.08 -9.89
C VAL A 220 16.05 18.54 -8.72
N THR A 221 16.69 19.30 -7.82
CA THR A 221 16.01 19.92 -6.69
C THR A 221 15.42 21.28 -7.08
N GLN A 222 14.42 21.74 -6.34
CA GLN A 222 13.83 23.07 -6.58
C GLN A 222 14.86 24.19 -6.41
N GLU A 223 15.83 24.03 -5.49
CA GLU A 223 16.90 24.99 -5.27
C GLU A 223 17.79 25.14 -6.51
N GLU A 224 18.20 24.02 -7.11
CA GLU A 224 19.01 24.03 -8.34
C GLU A 224 18.26 24.63 -9.53
N VAL A 225 16.95 24.34 -9.65
CA VAL A 225 16.11 24.93 -10.69
C VAL A 225 16.01 26.44 -10.51
N ASN A 226 15.79 26.91 -9.28
CA ASN A 226 15.71 28.34 -8.98
C ASN A 226 17.04 29.06 -9.26
N ASP A 227 18.17 28.50 -8.82
CA ASP A 227 19.51 29.03 -9.09
C ASP A 227 19.80 29.13 -10.60
N MET A 228 19.38 28.13 -11.37
CA MET A 228 19.52 28.15 -12.83
C MET A 228 18.66 29.21 -13.49
N VAL A 229 17.42 29.42 -13.01
CA VAL A 229 16.55 30.52 -13.49
C VAL A 229 17.21 31.88 -13.24
N GLU A 230 17.71 32.11 -12.03
CA GLU A 230 18.40 33.36 -11.68
C GLU A 230 19.67 33.55 -12.52
N THR A 231 20.49 32.52 -12.65
CA THR A 231 21.75 32.53 -13.41
C THR A 231 21.52 32.80 -14.91
N LEU A 232 20.55 32.12 -15.52
CA LEU A 232 20.23 32.31 -16.94
C LEU A 232 19.64 33.72 -17.15
N ARG A 233 18.75 34.18 -16.27
CA ARG A 233 18.15 35.51 -16.37
C ARG A 233 19.22 36.61 -16.27
N ALA A 234 20.12 36.53 -15.29
CA ALA A 234 21.19 37.52 -15.14
C ALA A 234 22.06 37.59 -16.40
N SER A 235 22.41 36.45 -17.01
CA SER A 235 23.18 36.45 -18.25
C SER A 235 22.45 37.09 -19.44
N VAL A 236 21.12 37.03 -19.47
CA VAL A 236 20.29 37.68 -20.48
C VAL A 236 20.21 39.19 -20.23
N ASP A 237 20.08 39.61 -18.98
CA ASP A 237 20.06 41.03 -18.58
C ASP A 237 21.42 41.72 -18.88
N ASP A 238 22.53 40.96 -18.88
CA ASP A 238 23.88 41.42 -19.20
C ASP A 238 24.22 41.45 -20.71
N LEU A 239 23.26 41.14 -21.59
CA LEU A 239 23.46 41.18 -23.04
C LEU A 239 23.78 42.61 -23.52
N VAL A 240 24.79 42.73 -24.40
CA VAL A 240 25.23 44.00 -24.99
C VAL A 240 25.04 43.95 -26.49
N GLU A 241 24.21 44.83 -27.04
CA GLU A 241 23.94 44.93 -28.49
C GLU A 241 25.20 45.29 -29.28
N VAL A 242 25.32 44.76 -30.51
CA VAL A 242 26.32 45.22 -31.47
C VAL A 242 25.94 46.62 -31.92
N SER A 243 26.74 47.63 -31.55
CA SER A 243 26.55 48.99 -32.05
C SER A 243 26.76 49.03 -33.57
N VAL A 244 25.68 49.29 -34.31
CA VAL A 244 25.74 49.76 -35.70
C VAL A 244 25.90 51.27 -35.71
N GLU A 245 27.09 51.75 -35.32
CA GLU A 245 27.47 53.12 -35.67
C GLU A 245 27.92 53.13 -37.15
N SER A 246 26.96 53.46 -38.02
CA SER A 246 27.12 54.05 -39.36
C SER A 246 28.28 53.54 -40.23
N THR A 247 27.99 52.57 -41.10
CA THR A 247 28.61 52.54 -42.43
C THR A 247 28.03 53.69 -43.27
N THR A 248 28.55 54.89 -43.05
CA THR A 248 28.51 55.95 -44.04
C THR A 248 29.94 56.21 -44.49
N THR A 249 30.19 55.89 -45.75
CA THR A 249 31.34 56.30 -46.55
C THR A 249 31.73 57.75 -46.28
N THR A 250 32.98 57.99 -45.90
CA THR A 250 33.72 59.13 -46.43
C THR A 250 35.18 58.74 -46.55
N ASP A 251 35.58 58.58 -47.80
CA ASP A 251 36.95 58.67 -48.28
C ASP A 251 37.55 60.01 -47.83
N SER A 252 38.61 59.99 -47.02
CA SER A 252 39.57 61.11 -46.88
C SER A 252 40.80 60.67 -46.10
N ASP A 253 41.92 60.82 -46.79
CA ASP A 253 43.30 60.60 -46.42
C ASP A 253 43.79 61.47 -45.23
N THR A 254 44.95 61.09 -44.69
CA THR A 254 45.89 61.80 -43.79
C THR A 254 45.88 61.53 -42.26
N THR A 255 46.77 60.61 -41.87
CA THR A 255 47.95 60.75 -40.97
C THR A 255 47.84 61.33 -39.53
N ASN A 256 48.25 60.46 -38.58
CA ASN A 256 49.01 60.65 -37.32
C ASN A 256 48.35 61.00 -35.95
N THR A 257 48.54 60.04 -35.03
CA THR A 257 49.26 60.16 -33.73
C THR A 257 48.57 60.75 -32.48
N ALA A 258 48.42 59.84 -31.50
CA ALA A 258 48.54 59.97 -30.03
C ALA A 258 47.49 60.76 -29.20
N ALA A 259 46.82 59.98 -28.35
CA ALA A 259 46.45 60.25 -26.96
C ALA A 259 45.66 61.52 -26.60
N ALA A 260 44.37 61.34 -26.26
CA ALA A 260 43.73 62.09 -25.19
C ALA A 260 42.49 61.36 -24.66
N MET A 261 42.30 61.51 -23.35
CA MET A 261 41.36 60.83 -22.47
C MET A 261 39.93 61.37 -22.61
N GLN A 262 38.97 60.50 -22.27
CA GLN A 262 37.84 60.77 -21.36
C GLN A 262 37.17 62.15 -21.45
N THR A 263 35.98 62.20 -22.05
CA THR A 263 34.71 62.81 -21.55
C THR A 263 33.81 63.17 -22.75
N GLY A 264 32.51 62.89 -22.65
CA GLY A 264 31.55 63.42 -23.63
C GLY A 264 30.25 62.64 -23.76
N MET A 265 29.44 62.68 -22.72
CA MET A 265 27.98 62.48 -22.74
C MET A 265 27.34 62.96 -24.06
N PHE A 266 26.59 62.10 -24.76
CA PHE A 266 25.59 62.55 -25.74
C PHE A 266 24.31 61.73 -25.66
N ALA A 267 23.24 62.44 -25.34
CA ALA A 267 21.86 62.00 -25.38
C ALA A 267 21.43 61.72 -26.82
N GLY A 268 20.81 60.56 -27.04
CA GLY A 268 20.21 60.17 -28.31
C GLY A 268 18.95 59.35 -28.05
N LEU A 269 17.83 60.06 -27.95
CA LEU A 269 16.49 59.56 -27.69
C LEU A 269 15.90 58.98 -28.98
N LEU A 270 15.58 57.69 -29.04
CA LEU A 270 14.55 57.16 -29.92
C LEU A 270 13.79 55.98 -29.29
N ALA A 271 12.52 56.26 -28.99
CA ALA A 271 11.48 55.27 -28.75
C ALA A 271 11.14 54.52 -30.04
N VAL A 272 10.72 53.25 -29.94
CA VAL A 272 9.43 52.73 -30.45
C VAL A 272 9.30 51.23 -30.11
N SER A 273 8.27 50.96 -29.31
CA SER A 273 7.48 49.75 -29.03
C SER A 273 7.71 48.42 -29.77
N ALA A 274 7.64 47.33 -28.98
CA ALA A 274 6.68 46.25 -29.18
C ALA A 274 6.31 45.63 -27.82
N GLY A 275 5.03 45.67 -27.45
CA GLY A 275 4.52 45.14 -26.18
C GLY A 275 4.01 43.71 -26.27
N LEU A 276 3.76 43.09 -25.10
CA LEU A 276 2.76 42.03 -24.93
C LEU A 276 2.30 41.92 -23.46
N ILE A 277 1.10 42.46 -23.22
CA ILE A 277 -0.03 41.93 -22.44
C ILE A 277 0.29 41.20 -21.11
N LEU A 278 0.04 41.90 -20.00
CA LEU A 278 -0.20 41.31 -18.69
C LEU A 278 -1.73 41.27 -18.45
N MET A 279 -2.39 40.21 -18.92
CA MET A 279 -3.81 39.98 -18.66
C MET A 279 -3.95 39.10 -17.42
N MET A 280 -4.49 39.69 -16.34
CA MET A 280 -4.90 39.00 -15.13
C MET A 280 -5.86 37.84 -15.43
N ARG A 281 -5.65 36.70 -14.77
CA ARG A 281 -6.74 35.78 -14.41
C ARG A 281 -6.77 35.54 -12.91
N ARG A 282 -7.59 36.33 -12.22
CA ARG A 282 -8.18 35.94 -10.92
C ARG A 282 -9.10 34.74 -11.14
N ARG A 283 -8.95 33.69 -10.32
CA ARG A 283 -10.08 32.98 -9.74
C ARG A 283 -9.81 32.71 -8.26
N ARG A 284 -10.52 33.48 -7.42
CA ARG A 284 -11.01 33.02 -6.11
C ARG A 284 -12.00 31.88 -6.36
N THR A 285 -12.12 30.94 -5.43
CA THR A 285 -13.26 30.85 -4.50
C THR A 285 -13.16 29.63 -3.58
N THR A 286 -13.16 29.90 -2.26
CA THR A 286 -13.97 29.27 -1.17
C THR A 286 -13.94 27.75 -1.02
N LYS A 287 -13.76 27.18 0.18
CA LYS A 287 -14.44 27.43 1.45
C LYS A 287 -13.61 26.87 2.60
#